data_AF-A0A5K3FGS4-F1
#
_entry.id   AF-A0A5K3FGS4-F1
#
_cell.length_a   1.000
_cell.length_b   1.000
_cell.length_c   1.000
_cell.angle_alpha   90.00
_cell.angle_beta   90.00
_cell.angle_gamma   90.00
#
_symmetry.space_group_name_H-M   'P 1'
#
loop_
_entity.id
_entity.type
_entity.pdbx_description
1 polymer ?
#
loop_
_entity_poly.entity_id
_entity_poly.type
_entity_poly.pdbx_seq_one_letter_code
_entity_poly.pdbx_strand_id
1 'polypeptide(L)'
;MMESLGAPMRTNFDCLHEVALLLRSPKLLKPLHTERPVVNLDAEAWFQKLLAYQNNVILNNTQDPSKLELHKLQFRRAIAILLGTASVNSEDVKQRLQAQVKRLDQILALRQIDRCYRLFLRTEVQRQCQDCVLVFRIAILCQRVLESPATVGDVEAPALCARLSRASEVVKNVAQKLYTKRFAQSSDIDGSTLLHCPICQHGLTPDLFSSICPRGHKFVRCASTFAPCMDTCFNECPSCRRCSVFLPPESRPSQWRREVNSRFCPFCNSRFSVVLL
;
A
#
# COMPACT_ATOMS: atom_id res chain seq x y z
N MET A 1 -17.58 23.52 6.06
CA MET A 1 -16.09 23.48 6.06
C MET A 1 -15.51 22.36 5.18
N MET A 2 -16.23 21.95 4.12
CA MET A 2 -15.74 21.14 2.98
C MET A 2 -16.10 21.80 1.62
N GLU A 3 -16.52 23.07 1.64
CA GLU A 3 -17.15 23.76 0.50
C GLU A 3 -16.22 24.76 -0.23
N SER A 4 -14.97 24.92 0.18
CA SER A 4 -14.05 25.90 -0.44
C SER A 4 -13.15 25.33 -1.56
N LEU A 5 -13.46 24.12 -2.05
CA LEU A 5 -12.88 23.54 -3.26
C LEU A 5 -13.99 23.37 -4.30
N GLY A 6 -14.40 24.49 -4.90
CA GLY A 6 -15.42 24.56 -5.94
C GLY A 6 -15.03 23.79 -7.21
N ALA A 7 -16.00 23.06 -7.75
CA ALA A 7 -15.91 22.11 -8.87
C ALA A 7 -15.20 22.68 -10.12
N PRO A 8 -14.24 21.93 -10.72
CA PRO A 8 -14.51 20.62 -11.31
C PRO A 8 -13.58 19.53 -10.74
N MET A 9 -13.78 19.15 -9.48
CA MET A 9 -13.04 18.04 -8.86
C MET A 9 -14.05 16.97 -8.43
N ARG A 10 -14.70 16.33 -9.40
CA ARG A 10 -15.89 15.48 -9.16
C ARG A 10 -15.56 14.14 -8.48
N THR A 11 -14.29 13.72 -8.42
CA THR A 11 -13.88 12.59 -7.58
C THR A 11 -12.46 12.80 -7.03
N ASN A 12 -12.17 12.34 -5.81
CA ASN A 12 -10.81 12.32 -5.23
C ASN A 12 -9.79 11.54 -6.09
N PHE A 13 -10.27 10.76 -7.08
CA PHE A 13 -9.48 10.05 -8.08
C PHE A 13 -8.76 11.01 -9.05
N ASP A 14 -9.45 12.06 -9.50
CA ASP A 14 -8.91 13.08 -10.40
C ASP A 14 -7.82 13.90 -9.69
N CYS A 15 -8.02 14.19 -8.40
CA CYS A 15 -7.04 14.91 -7.57
C CYS A 15 -5.77 14.10 -7.32
N LEU A 16 -5.91 12.79 -7.14
CA LEU A 16 -4.77 11.88 -7.02
C LEU A 16 -3.98 11.78 -8.32
N HIS A 17 -4.66 11.83 -9.47
CA HIS A 17 -4.01 11.87 -10.77
C HIS A 17 -3.18 13.15 -10.94
N GLU A 18 -3.76 14.32 -10.65
CA GLU A 18 -3.06 15.61 -10.73
C GLU A 18 -1.88 15.70 -9.76
N VAL A 19 -2.05 15.28 -8.50
CA VAL A 19 -0.94 15.24 -7.53
C VAL A 19 0.14 14.24 -7.97
N ALA A 20 -0.23 13.10 -8.56
CA ALA A 20 0.73 12.14 -9.09
C ALA A 20 1.47 12.67 -10.34
N LEU A 21 0.83 13.48 -11.18
CA LEU A 21 1.48 14.18 -12.29
C LEU A 21 2.46 15.24 -11.77
N LEU A 22 2.08 16.02 -10.76
CA LEU A 22 2.95 16.98 -10.09
C LEU A 22 4.19 16.27 -9.52
N LEU A 23 4.01 15.17 -8.78
CA LEU A 23 5.12 14.36 -8.23
C LEU A 23 6.11 13.83 -9.30
N ARG A 24 5.70 13.75 -10.57
CA ARG A 24 6.56 13.33 -11.69
C ARG A 24 7.24 14.49 -12.42
N SER A 25 6.88 15.73 -12.12
CA SER A 25 7.45 16.91 -12.74
C SER A 25 8.75 17.33 -12.03
N PRO A 26 9.91 17.35 -12.73
CA PRO A 26 11.17 17.84 -12.16
C PRO A 26 11.17 19.37 -11.92
N LYS A 27 10.10 20.07 -12.31
CA LYS A 27 9.98 21.55 -12.29
C LYS A 27 9.14 22.10 -11.13
N LEU A 28 8.85 21.30 -10.10
CA LEU A 28 7.94 21.68 -8.99
C LEU A 28 8.34 22.93 -8.17
N LEU A 29 9.44 23.61 -8.51
CA LEU A 29 9.89 24.88 -7.93
C LEU A 29 10.37 25.90 -8.99
N LYS A 30 9.82 25.89 -10.20
CA LYS A 30 9.84 27.10 -11.05
C LYS A 30 8.41 27.46 -11.43
N PRO A 31 8.05 28.76 -11.46
CA PRO A 31 6.71 29.17 -11.84
C PRO A 31 6.44 28.62 -13.24
N LEU A 32 5.55 27.64 -13.33
CA LEU A 32 5.22 26.94 -14.56
C LEU A 32 4.28 27.83 -15.38
N HIS A 33 4.86 28.78 -16.11
CA HIS A 33 4.28 29.23 -17.36
C HIS A 33 4.46 28.12 -18.40
N THR A 34 3.51 27.18 -18.46
CA THR A 34 3.22 26.46 -19.72
C THR A 34 1.84 25.82 -19.61
N GLU A 35 0.93 26.45 -20.34
CA GLU A 35 -0.40 26.08 -20.84
C GLU A 35 -1.08 24.74 -20.43
N ARG A 36 -2.20 24.94 -19.70
CA ARG A 36 -3.48 24.18 -19.60
C ARG A 36 -3.63 23.07 -18.52
N PRO A 37 -4.86 22.84 -17.98
CA PRO A 37 -6.12 23.57 -18.12
C PRO A 37 -6.45 24.46 -16.90
N VAL A 38 -7.41 25.36 -17.13
CA VAL A 38 -7.84 26.46 -16.27
C VAL A 38 -8.42 25.96 -14.94
N VAL A 39 -7.61 25.97 -13.89
CA VAL A 39 -8.10 26.30 -12.54
C VAL A 39 -7.51 27.67 -12.24
N ASN A 40 -8.32 28.71 -12.41
CA ASN A 40 -7.93 30.10 -12.19
C ASN A 40 -7.87 30.38 -10.68
N LEU A 41 -6.91 29.75 -10.01
CA LEU A 41 -6.52 30.02 -8.63
C LEU A 41 -5.10 30.55 -8.70
N ASP A 42 -4.90 31.76 -8.17
CA ASP A 42 -3.58 32.35 -7.97
C ASP A 42 -2.64 31.30 -7.33
N ALA A 43 -1.47 31.10 -7.92
CA ALA A 43 -0.51 30.08 -7.50
C ALA A 43 -0.11 30.27 -6.03
N GLU A 44 -0.06 31.52 -5.57
CA GLU A 44 0.20 31.87 -4.17
C GLU A 44 -0.95 31.42 -3.25
N ALA A 45 -2.20 31.72 -3.63
CA ALA A 45 -3.38 31.28 -2.88
C ALA A 45 -3.48 29.75 -2.80
N TRP A 46 -3.06 29.03 -3.84
CA TRP A 46 -3.01 27.56 -3.83
C TRP A 46 -1.91 27.03 -2.90
N PHE A 47 -0.72 27.64 -2.94
CA PHE A 47 0.39 27.27 -2.07
C PHE A 47 0.05 27.49 -0.58
N GLN A 48 -0.59 28.61 -0.24
CA GLN A 48 -1.07 28.87 1.13
C GLN A 48 -2.09 27.82 1.60
N LYS A 49 -2.99 27.35 0.71
CA LYS A 49 -3.93 26.26 1.01
C LYS A 49 -3.20 24.94 1.29
N LEU A 50 -2.12 24.64 0.57
CA LEU A 50 -1.31 23.45 0.85
C LEU A 50 -0.60 23.54 2.20
N LEU A 51 -0.03 24.69 2.55
CA LEU A 51 0.60 24.90 3.86
C LEU A 51 -0.42 24.81 5.01
N ALA A 52 -1.62 25.37 4.83
CA ALA A 52 -2.70 25.19 5.79
C ALA A 52 -3.11 23.72 5.94
N TYR A 53 -3.18 22.97 4.83
CA TYR A 53 -3.45 21.53 4.84
C TYR A 53 -2.34 20.74 5.54
N GLN A 54 -1.07 21.09 5.28
CA GLN A 54 0.11 20.50 5.93
C GLN A 54 -0.03 20.56 7.45
N ASN A 55 -0.26 21.76 7.98
CA ASN A 55 -0.29 21.99 9.42
C ASN A 55 -1.56 21.38 10.05
N ASN A 56 -2.74 21.63 9.49
CA ASN A 56 -4.00 21.26 10.12
C ASN A 56 -4.40 19.80 9.91
N VAL A 57 -3.99 19.18 8.80
CA VAL A 57 -4.49 17.86 8.39
C VAL A 57 -3.42 16.78 8.44
N ILE A 58 -2.16 17.11 8.14
CA ILE A 58 -1.05 16.14 8.10
C ILE A 58 -0.29 16.13 9.44
N LEU A 59 0.13 17.29 9.94
CA LEU A 59 1.05 17.38 11.06
C LEU A 59 0.38 17.42 12.44
N ASN A 60 -0.74 18.14 12.57
CA ASN A 60 -1.38 18.37 13.87
C ASN A 60 -2.72 17.62 14.04
N ASN A 61 -3.05 16.72 13.13
CA ASN A 61 -4.33 16.01 13.16
C ASN A 61 -4.31 14.84 14.14
N THR A 62 -5.24 14.85 15.11
CA THR A 62 -5.42 13.80 16.12
C THR A 62 -6.38 12.68 15.68
N GLN A 63 -7.02 12.81 14.53
CA GLN A 63 -7.93 11.80 13.98
C GLN A 63 -7.16 10.53 13.59
N ASP A 64 -7.63 9.37 14.07
CA ASP A 64 -7.16 8.05 13.64
C ASP A 64 -7.28 7.89 12.11
N PRO A 65 -6.16 7.83 11.37
CA PRO A 65 -6.19 7.77 9.90
C PRO A 65 -6.83 6.48 9.39
N SER A 66 -6.80 5.39 10.16
CA SER A 66 -7.35 4.10 9.72
C SER A 66 -8.86 4.11 9.48
N LYS A 67 -9.55 5.11 10.05
CA LYS A 67 -11.00 5.36 9.88
C LYS A 67 -11.34 6.13 8.60
N LEU A 68 -10.35 6.75 7.95
CA LEU A 68 -10.58 7.53 6.73
C LEU A 68 -10.92 6.63 5.54
N GLU A 69 -11.62 7.16 4.55
CA GLU A 69 -11.82 6.47 3.27
C GLU A 69 -10.46 6.27 2.56
N LEU A 70 -10.34 5.19 1.78
CA LEU A 70 -9.08 4.81 1.14
C LEU A 70 -8.47 5.95 0.30
N HIS A 71 -9.28 6.61 -0.51
CA HIS A 71 -8.82 7.70 -1.37
C HIS A 71 -8.31 8.91 -0.56
N LYS A 72 -8.84 9.16 0.65
CA LYS A 72 -8.38 10.26 1.53
C LYS A 72 -7.00 9.94 2.11
N LEU A 73 -6.74 8.68 2.47
CA LEU A 73 -5.42 8.22 2.91
C LEU A 73 -4.38 8.37 1.80
N GLN A 74 -4.72 7.89 0.60
CA GLN A 74 -3.87 7.99 -0.57
C GLN A 74 -3.56 9.45 -0.92
N PHE A 75 -4.57 10.34 -0.83
CA PHE A 75 -4.40 11.76 -1.08
C PHE A 75 -3.50 12.44 -0.05
N ARG A 76 -3.77 12.23 1.26
CA ARG A 76 -2.90 12.75 2.34
C ARG A 76 -1.45 12.31 2.16
N ARG A 77 -1.24 11.05 1.81
CA ARG A 77 0.08 10.49 1.53
C ARG A 77 0.76 11.19 0.37
N ALA A 78 0.04 11.41 -0.73
CA ALA A 78 0.59 12.06 -1.93
C ALA A 78 1.01 13.52 -1.65
N ILE A 79 0.18 14.27 -0.92
CA ILE A 79 0.50 15.64 -0.50
C ILE A 79 1.69 15.66 0.47
N ALA A 80 1.75 14.74 1.43
CA ALA A 80 2.88 14.65 2.36
C ALA A 80 4.21 14.39 1.64
N ILE A 81 4.23 13.52 0.62
CA ILE A 81 5.42 13.28 -0.21
C ILE A 81 5.78 14.55 -0.98
N LEU A 82 4.81 15.20 -1.61
CA LEU A 82 5.01 16.42 -2.40
C LEU A 82 5.63 17.54 -1.56
N LEU A 83 5.10 17.75 -0.35
CA LEU A 83 5.60 18.78 0.57
C LEU A 83 6.94 18.38 1.19
N GLY A 84 7.20 17.08 1.38
CA GLY A 84 8.48 16.58 1.88
C GLY A 84 9.64 16.81 0.91
N THR A 85 9.36 16.88 -0.41
CA THR A 85 10.37 17.21 -1.43
C THR A 85 10.49 18.71 -1.72
N ALA A 86 9.60 19.54 -1.16
CA ALA A 86 9.62 20.99 -1.38
C ALA A 86 10.77 21.66 -0.61
N SER A 87 11.51 22.55 -1.27
CA SER A 87 12.66 23.27 -0.68
C SER A 87 12.24 24.26 0.41
N VAL A 88 10.99 24.72 0.37
CA VAL A 88 10.40 25.70 1.30
C VAL A 88 10.30 25.20 2.74
N ASN A 89 10.26 23.87 2.95
CA ASN A 89 10.11 23.29 4.27
C ASN A 89 11.47 23.15 4.98
N SER A 90 11.49 23.47 6.27
CA SER A 90 12.64 23.21 7.14
C SER A 90 12.89 21.70 7.27
N GLU A 91 14.10 21.32 7.68
CA GLU A 91 14.47 19.91 7.82
C GLU A 91 13.60 19.19 8.88
N ASP A 92 13.25 19.86 9.98
CA ASP A 92 12.30 19.35 10.97
C ASP A 92 10.94 19.01 10.35
N VAL A 93 10.40 19.92 9.54
CA VAL A 93 9.11 19.72 8.88
C VAL A 93 9.19 18.55 7.89
N LYS A 94 10.28 18.44 7.13
CA LYS A 94 10.48 17.30 6.21
C LYS A 94 10.54 15.97 6.94
N GLN A 95 11.24 15.90 8.07
CA GLN A 95 11.30 14.69 8.90
C GLN A 95 9.92 14.30 9.44
N ARG A 96 9.15 15.28 9.93
CA ARG A 96 7.77 15.04 10.40
C ARG A 96 6.85 14.57 9.26
N LEU A 97 6.98 15.15 8.07
CA LEU A 97 6.24 14.70 6.88
C LEU A 97 6.62 13.27 6.48
N GLN A 98 7.91 12.93 6.52
CA GLN A 98 8.38 11.57 6.24
C GLN A 98 7.84 10.55 7.25
N ALA A 99 7.80 10.90 8.55
CA ALA A 99 7.17 10.08 9.58
C ALA A 99 5.67 9.84 9.29
N GLN A 100 4.95 10.89 8.87
CA GLN A 100 3.54 10.75 8.46
C GLN A 100 3.38 9.86 7.22
N VAL A 101 4.27 9.96 6.23
CA VAL A 101 4.27 9.06 5.06
C VAL A 101 4.48 7.61 5.49
N LYS A 102 5.44 7.33 6.39
CA LYS A 102 5.70 5.99 6.93
C LYS A 102 4.46 5.42 7.62
N ARG A 103 3.81 6.22 8.48
CA ARG A 103 2.58 5.85 9.16
C ARG A 103 1.45 5.52 8.18
N LEU A 104 1.21 6.41 7.20
CA LEU A 104 0.17 6.20 6.17
C LEU A 104 0.46 4.96 5.33
N ASP A 105 1.73 4.70 5.01
CA ASP A 105 2.15 3.48 4.30
C ASP A 105 1.80 2.22 5.09
N GLN A 106 2.06 2.19 6.40
CA GLN A 106 1.70 1.03 7.22
C GLN A 106 0.18 0.82 7.26
N ILE A 107 -0.62 1.88 7.44
CA ILE A 107 -2.09 1.78 7.44
C ILE A 107 -2.61 1.29 6.08
N LEU A 108 -2.05 1.78 4.97
CA LEU A 108 -2.43 1.34 3.63
C LEU A 108 -2.07 -0.13 3.38
N ALA A 109 -0.91 -0.59 3.85
CA ALA A 109 -0.51 -1.99 3.77
C ALA A 109 -1.47 -2.89 4.58
N LEU A 110 -1.79 -2.52 5.82
CA LEU A 110 -2.75 -3.25 6.66
C LEU A 110 -4.15 -3.28 6.04
N ARG A 111 -4.59 -2.18 5.42
CA ARG A 111 -5.87 -2.15 4.67
C ARG A 111 -5.85 -3.03 3.43
N GLN A 112 -4.72 -3.13 2.76
CA GLN A 112 -4.58 -4.06 1.63
C GLN A 112 -4.68 -5.52 2.12
N ILE A 113 -4.10 -5.87 3.28
CA ILE A 113 -4.28 -7.19 3.90
C ILE A 113 -5.77 -7.45 4.23
N ASP A 114 -6.44 -6.48 4.86
CA ASP A 114 -7.87 -6.58 5.16
C ASP A 114 -8.71 -6.79 3.90
N ARG A 115 -8.38 -6.10 2.79
CA ARG A 115 -9.01 -6.34 1.48
C ARG A 115 -8.76 -7.77 0.99
N CYS A 116 -7.52 -8.27 1.05
CA CYS A 116 -7.18 -9.64 0.65
C CYS A 116 -8.04 -10.66 1.41
N TYR A 117 -8.18 -10.49 2.72
CA TYR A 117 -9.00 -11.36 3.57
C TYR A 117 -10.47 -11.32 3.21
N ARG A 118 -11.06 -10.12 3.14
CA ARG A 118 -12.48 -9.96 2.82
C ARG A 118 -12.82 -10.57 1.47
N LEU A 119 -11.98 -10.33 0.45
CA LEU A 119 -12.16 -10.93 -0.86
C LEU A 119 -12.03 -12.46 -0.81
N PHE A 120 -11.06 -12.99 -0.06
CA PHE A 120 -10.87 -14.43 0.06
C PHE A 120 -12.06 -15.12 0.74
N LEU A 121 -12.69 -14.45 1.71
CA LEU A 121 -13.80 -15.02 2.48
C LEU A 121 -15.14 -14.98 1.74
N ARG A 122 -15.30 -14.18 0.68
CA ARG A 122 -16.53 -14.12 -0.14
C ARG A 122 -16.78 -15.42 -0.89
N THR A 123 -17.91 -16.08 -0.64
CA THR A 123 -18.30 -17.37 -1.21
C THR A 123 -18.37 -17.36 -2.74
N GLU A 124 -18.71 -16.23 -3.33
CA GLU A 124 -18.86 -16.05 -4.77
C GLU A 124 -17.52 -15.91 -5.50
N VAL A 125 -16.43 -15.60 -4.77
CA VAL A 125 -15.11 -15.39 -5.36
C VAL A 125 -14.45 -16.73 -5.63
N GLN A 126 -14.18 -16.99 -6.92
CA GLN A 126 -13.43 -18.17 -7.35
C GLN A 126 -11.98 -18.12 -6.86
N ARG A 127 -11.54 -19.22 -6.26
CA ARG A 127 -10.21 -19.43 -5.66
C ARG A 127 -9.55 -20.67 -6.26
N GLN A 128 -8.22 -20.67 -6.30
CA GLN A 128 -7.36 -21.79 -6.64
C GLN A 128 -6.62 -22.29 -5.38
N CYS A 129 -6.03 -23.49 -5.48
CA CYS A 129 -5.24 -24.08 -4.40
C CYS A 129 -4.11 -23.13 -3.94
N GLN A 130 -3.40 -22.51 -4.89
CA GLN A 130 -2.31 -21.55 -4.60
C GLN A 130 -2.78 -20.28 -3.86
N ASP A 131 -4.04 -19.87 -4.03
CA ASP A 131 -4.59 -18.71 -3.30
C ASP A 131 -4.71 -19.01 -1.81
N CYS A 132 -5.05 -20.26 -1.46
CA CYS A 132 -5.13 -20.70 -0.08
C CYS A 132 -3.75 -20.62 0.58
N VAL A 133 -2.72 -21.11 -0.10
CA VAL A 133 -1.33 -21.04 0.37
C VAL A 133 -0.90 -19.58 0.57
N LEU A 134 -1.16 -18.73 -0.42
CA LEU A 134 -0.73 -17.35 -0.34
C LEU A 134 -1.46 -16.56 0.75
N VAL A 135 -2.78 -16.65 0.83
CA VAL A 135 -3.54 -15.90 1.84
C VAL A 135 -3.21 -16.37 3.26
N PHE A 136 -2.94 -17.67 3.44
CA PHE A 136 -2.49 -18.25 4.70
C PHE A 136 -1.14 -17.67 5.12
N ARG A 137 -0.18 -17.58 4.19
CA ARG A 137 1.13 -16.95 4.44
C ARG A 137 1.02 -15.45 4.71
N ILE A 138 0.15 -14.72 4.00
CA ILE A 138 -0.14 -13.30 4.28
C ILE A 138 -0.66 -13.17 5.72
N ALA A 139 -1.51 -14.10 6.17
CA ALA A 139 -2.04 -14.10 7.52
C ALA A 139 -0.99 -14.31 8.61
N ILE A 140 -0.04 -15.21 8.37
CA ILE A 140 1.10 -15.40 9.28
C ILE A 140 2.00 -14.16 9.29
N LEU A 141 2.33 -13.60 8.12
CA LEU A 141 3.12 -12.36 8.06
C LEU A 141 2.42 -11.23 8.82
N CYS A 142 1.11 -11.06 8.63
CA CYS A 142 0.33 -10.06 9.33
C CYS A 142 0.39 -10.23 10.85
N GLN A 143 0.19 -11.44 11.36
CA GLN A 143 0.30 -11.72 12.80
C GLN A 143 1.69 -11.38 13.34
N ARG A 144 2.76 -11.82 12.66
CA ARG A 144 4.14 -11.51 13.08
C ARG A 144 4.46 -10.02 13.06
N VAL A 145 3.94 -9.29 12.08
CA VAL A 145 4.09 -7.84 12.01
C VAL A 145 3.35 -7.16 13.17
N LEU A 146 2.14 -7.63 13.51
CA LEU A 146 1.35 -7.08 14.61
C LEU A 146 1.86 -7.47 16.00
N GLU A 147 2.65 -8.55 16.11
CA GLU A 147 3.37 -8.94 17.34
C GLU A 147 4.66 -8.12 17.56
N SER A 148 5.19 -7.49 16.50
CA SER A 148 6.45 -6.74 16.57
C SER A 148 6.27 -5.39 17.29
N PRO A 149 7.00 -5.12 18.40
CA PRO A 149 6.91 -3.86 19.15
C PRO A 149 7.19 -2.63 18.29
N ALA A 150 8.09 -2.76 17.31
CA ALA A 150 8.46 -1.69 16.38
C ALA A 150 7.29 -1.27 15.46
N THR A 151 6.32 -2.16 15.22
CA THR A 151 5.18 -1.86 14.34
C THR A 151 3.96 -1.39 15.12
N VAL A 152 3.72 -1.94 16.33
CA VAL A 152 2.55 -1.57 17.14
C VAL A 152 2.61 -0.11 17.60
N GLY A 153 3.81 0.42 17.89
CA GLY A 153 4.00 1.82 18.24
C GLY A 153 3.78 2.80 17.08
N ASP A 154 4.18 2.43 15.86
CA ASP A 154 4.21 3.33 14.71
C ASP A 154 2.86 3.45 13.95
N VAL A 155 2.03 2.40 13.99
CA VAL A 155 0.81 2.33 13.17
C VAL A 155 -0.32 3.22 13.71
N GLU A 156 -0.38 3.42 15.03
CA GLU A 156 -1.44 4.20 15.72
C GLU A 156 -2.86 3.91 15.21
N ALA A 157 -3.19 2.63 14.94
CA ALA A 157 -4.50 2.19 14.45
C ALA A 157 -5.01 0.93 15.19
N PRO A 158 -5.23 1.01 16.52
CA PRO A 158 -5.49 -0.18 17.36
C PRO A 158 -6.73 -0.97 16.91
N ALA A 159 -7.78 -0.28 16.45
CA ALA A 159 -9.00 -0.94 15.97
C ALA A 159 -8.79 -1.73 14.67
N LEU A 160 -7.94 -1.23 13.76
CA LEU A 160 -7.57 -1.94 12.54
C LEU A 160 -6.71 -3.17 12.87
N CYS A 161 -5.69 -3.00 13.72
CA CYS A 161 -4.81 -4.06 14.16
C CYS A 161 -5.60 -5.19 14.84
N ALA A 162 -6.45 -4.88 15.83
CA ALA A 162 -7.25 -5.88 16.53
C ALA A 162 -8.19 -6.65 15.59
N ARG A 163 -8.78 -5.97 14.61
CA ARG A 163 -9.62 -6.62 13.59
C ARG A 163 -8.80 -7.57 12.71
N LEU A 164 -7.62 -7.14 12.27
CA LEU A 164 -6.72 -7.95 11.44
C LEU A 164 -6.18 -9.17 12.20
N SER A 165 -5.86 -9.06 13.49
CA SER A 165 -5.44 -10.20 14.29
C SER A 165 -6.51 -11.29 14.33
N ARG A 166 -7.78 -10.91 14.55
CA ARG A 166 -8.92 -11.85 14.53
C ARG A 166 -9.17 -12.42 13.13
N ALA A 167 -9.16 -11.55 12.10
CA ALA A 167 -9.41 -11.97 10.73
C ALA A 167 -8.33 -12.92 10.21
N SER A 168 -7.07 -12.74 10.63
CA SER A 168 -5.96 -13.63 10.26
C SER A 168 -6.21 -15.06 10.71
N GLU A 169 -6.76 -15.27 11.91
CA GLU A 169 -7.09 -16.60 12.41
C GLU A 169 -8.22 -17.25 11.62
N VAL A 170 -9.29 -16.49 11.33
CA VAL A 170 -10.41 -16.98 10.50
C VAL A 170 -9.92 -17.38 9.11
N VAL A 171 -9.11 -16.53 8.47
CA VAL A 171 -8.61 -16.75 7.11
C VAL A 171 -7.67 -17.95 7.05
N LYS A 172 -6.76 -18.12 8.03
CA LYS A 172 -5.90 -19.32 8.11
C LYS A 172 -6.74 -20.59 8.16
N ASN A 173 -7.74 -20.63 9.03
CA ASN A 173 -8.62 -21.79 9.19
C ASN A 173 -9.42 -22.09 7.91
N VAL A 174 -9.96 -21.07 7.25
CA VAL A 174 -10.69 -21.25 5.98
C VAL A 174 -9.75 -21.70 4.86
N ALA A 175 -8.58 -21.08 4.73
CA ALA A 175 -7.59 -21.45 3.72
C ALA A 175 -7.11 -22.90 3.92
N GLN A 176 -6.80 -23.31 5.15
CA GLN A 176 -6.39 -24.68 5.47
C GLN A 176 -7.49 -25.70 5.13
N LYS A 177 -8.74 -25.41 5.51
CA LYS A 177 -9.89 -26.28 5.19
C LYS A 177 -10.12 -26.39 3.69
N LEU A 178 -10.00 -25.30 2.93
CA LEU A 178 -10.15 -25.34 1.48
C LEU A 178 -9.00 -26.12 0.82
N TYR A 179 -7.77 -25.88 1.25
CA TYR A 179 -6.57 -26.57 0.75
C TYR A 179 -6.69 -28.09 0.89
N THR A 180 -7.05 -28.55 2.10
CA THR A 180 -7.18 -29.98 2.40
C THR A 180 -8.47 -30.60 1.82
N LYS A 181 -9.64 -30.02 2.10
CA LYS A 181 -10.93 -30.64 1.76
C LYS A 181 -11.37 -30.41 0.32
N ARG A 182 -11.20 -29.20 -0.20
CA ARG A 182 -11.67 -28.85 -1.56
C ARG A 182 -10.63 -29.20 -2.61
N PHE A 183 -9.35 -28.96 -2.33
CA PHE A 183 -8.27 -29.22 -3.28
C PHE A 183 -7.53 -30.54 -3.02
N ALA A 184 -8.04 -31.38 -2.10
CA ALA A 184 -7.57 -32.74 -1.80
C ALA A 184 -6.06 -32.81 -1.52
N GLN A 185 -5.50 -31.79 -0.86
CA GLN A 185 -4.09 -31.78 -0.48
C GLN A 185 -3.88 -32.57 0.82
N SER A 186 -2.86 -33.41 0.85
CA SER A 186 -2.58 -34.34 1.95
C SER A 186 -1.78 -33.72 3.11
N SER A 187 -1.17 -32.56 2.90
CA SER A 187 -0.32 -31.89 3.89
C SER A 187 -0.93 -30.59 4.38
N ASP A 188 -0.45 -30.11 5.52
CA ASP A 188 -0.73 -28.74 5.96
C ASP A 188 0.02 -27.71 5.10
N ILE A 189 -0.50 -26.48 5.09
CA ILE A 189 0.15 -25.38 4.39
C ILE A 189 1.41 -24.97 5.16
N ASP A 190 2.58 -25.01 4.51
CA ASP A 190 3.75 -24.31 5.04
C ASP A 190 3.52 -22.79 4.96
N GLY A 191 3.22 -22.24 6.13
CA GLY A 191 2.97 -20.83 6.33
C GLY A 191 4.21 -19.96 6.46
N SER A 192 5.39 -20.57 6.62
CA SER A 192 6.61 -19.87 7.01
C SER A 192 7.36 -19.25 5.83
N THR A 193 7.03 -19.60 4.59
CA THR A 193 7.80 -19.19 3.41
C THR A 193 7.91 -17.67 3.23
N LEU A 194 6.88 -16.89 3.59
CA LEU A 194 6.99 -15.42 3.54
C LEU A 194 7.89 -14.84 4.63
N LEU A 195 8.29 -15.64 5.61
CA LEU A 195 9.20 -15.29 6.70
C LEU A 195 10.60 -15.91 6.50
N HIS A 196 10.86 -16.54 5.36
CA HIS A 196 12.16 -17.12 5.04
C HIS A 196 12.75 -16.49 3.78
N CYS A 197 14.07 -16.36 3.76
CA CYS A 197 14.80 -15.87 2.61
C CYS A 197 14.64 -16.86 1.45
N PRO A 198 14.14 -16.44 0.27
CA PRO A 198 13.96 -17.34 -0.86
C PRO A 198 15.29 -17.90 -1.41
N ILE A 199 16.43 -17.27 -1.07
CA ILE A 199 17.77 -17.71 -1.51
C ILE A 199 18.42 -18.65 -0.49
N CYS A 200 18.51 -18.24 0.79
CA CYS A 200 19.29 -18.96 1.80
C CYS A 200 18.46 -19.57 2.94
N GLN A 201 17.12 -19.50 2.86
CA GLN A 201 16.16 -20.04 3.83
C GLN A 201 16.32 -19.55 5.28
N HIS A 202 17.15 -18.54 5.54
CA HIS A 202 17.24 -17.93 6.87
C HIS A 202 15.96 -17.15 7.18
N GLY A 203 15.59 -17.14 8.46
CA GLY A 203 14.48 -16.33 8.96
C GLY A 203 14.66 -14.85 8.61
N LEU A 204 13.56 -14.22 8.22
CA LEU A 204 13.45 -12.81 7.90
C LEU A 204 12.79 -12.07 9.07
N THR A 205 13.26 -10.86 9.35
CA THR A 205 12.51 -9.95 10.19
C THR A 205 11.15 -9.65 9.52
N PRO A 206 10.03 -9.78 10.24
CA PRO A 206 8.72 -9.47 9.70
C PRO A 206 8.63 -8.00 9.30
N ASP A 207 8.43 -7.74 8.01
CA ASP A 207 8.21 -6.41 7.45
C ASP A 207 7.30 -6.52 6.22
N LEU A 208 6.45 -5.50 6.01
CA LEU A 208 5.46 -5.52 4.92
C LEU A 208 6.02 -5.00 3.59
N PHE A 209 7.13 -4.28 3.60
CA PHE A 209 7.62 -3.56 2.42
C PHE A 209 8.87 -4.19 1.81
N SER A 210 9.68 -4.79 2.65
CA SER A 210 10.99 -5.31 2.31
C SER A 210 11.26 -6.59 3.11
N SER A 211 12.34 -7.26 2.73
CA SER A 211 12.85 -8.43 3.43
C SER A 211 14.35 -8.37 3.36
N ILE A 212 15.00 -8.42 4.51
CA ILE A 212 16.45 -8.47 4.62
C ILE A 212 16.77 -9.70 5.47
N CYS A 213 17.58 -10.60 4.93
CA CYS A 213 18.06 -11.74 5.71
C CYS A 213 19.40 -11.43 6.38
N PRO A 214 19.79 -12.17 7.43
CA PRO A 214 21.08 -12.00 8.11
C PRO A 214 22.31 -12.14 7.19
N ARG A 215 22.16 -12.78 6.03
CA ARG A 215 23.21 -12.91 5.01
C ARG A 215 23.27 -11.75 4.01
N GLY A 216 22.48 -10.69 4.22
CA GLY A 216 22.49 -9.48 3.39
C GLY A 216 21.61 -9.52 2.14
N HIS A 217 20.90 -10.62 1.85
CA HIS A 217 19.96 -10.63 0.72
C HIS A 217 18.77 -9.72 1.03
N LYS A 218 18.50 -8.78 0.11
CA LYS A 218 17.42 -7.81 0.22
C LYS A 218 16.42 -7.95 -0.91
N PHE A 219 15.14 -7.95 -0.55
CA PHE A 219 14.03 -8.07 -1.50
C PHE A 219 12.98 -7.01 -1.21
N VAL A 220 12.37 -6.47 -2.27
CA VAL A 220 11.14 -5.68 -2.16
C VAL A 220 9.96 -6.64 -2.15
N ARG A 221 8.96 -6.36 -1.31
CA ARG A 221 7.72 -7.12 -1.30
C ARG A 221 6.68 -6.51 -2.23
N CYS A 222 5.90 -7.37 -2.86
CA CYS A 222 4.74 -7.00 -3.66
C CYS A 222 3.75 -6.16 -2.83
N ALA A 223 3.40 -4.99 -3.33
CA ALA A 223 2.44 -4.08 -2.72
C ALA A 223 1.03 -4.66 -2.57
N SER A 224 0.67 -5.65 -3.39
CA SER A 224 -0.64 -6.29 -3.38
C SER A 224 -0.71 -7.51 -2.47
N THR A 225 0.38 -8.30 -2.40
CA THR A 225 0.36 -9.66 -1.80
C THR A 225 1.48 -9.93 -0.81
N PHE A 226 2.40 -8.99 -0.63
CA PHE A 226 3.52 -9.06 0.30
C PHE A 226 4.50 -10.22 0.05
N ALA A 227 4.35 -10.91 -1.08
CA ALA A 227 5.32 -11.88 -1.56
C ALA A 227 6.60 -11.16 -2.01
N PRO A 228 7.80 -11.69 -1.73
CA PRO A 228 9.03 -11.17 -2.29
C PRO A 228 8.95 -11.11 -3.83
N CYS A 229 9.28 -9.97 -4.42
CA CYS A 229 9.39 -9.82 -5.87
C CYS A 229 10.76 -10.36 -6.29
N MET A 230 10.80 -11.63 -6.70
CA MET A 230 12.01 -12.34 -7.12
C MET A 230 12.16 -12.47 -8.64
N ASP A 231 11.06 -12.26 -9.37
CA ASP A 231 11.01 -12.50 -10.80
C ASP A 231 11.70 -11.37 -11.59
N THR A 232 12.24 -11.72 -12.75
CA THR A 232 12.82 -10.76 -13.72
C THR A 232 11.76 -9.87 -14.38
N CYS A 233 10.48 -10.21 -14.22
CA CYS A 233 9.35 -9.42 -14.69
C CYS A 233 8.42 -9.07 -13.52
N PHE A 234 8.21 -7.78 -13.30
CA PHE A 234 7.30 -7.28 -12.26
C PHE A 234 6.61 -6.00 -12.72
N ASN A 235 5.60 -5.61 -11.96
CA ASN A 235 4.88 -4.36 -12.15
C ASN A 235 5.46 -3.30 -11.20
N GLU A 236 5.81 -2.10 -11.67
CA GLU A 236 6.28 -0.99 -10.84
C GLU A 236 5.29 0.18 -10.86
N CYS A 237 5.03 0.77 -9.68
CA CYS A 237 4.22 1.97 -9.58
C CYS A 237 5.07 3.19 -9.95
N PRO A 238 4.72 3.95 -11.01
CA PRO A 238 5.49 5.13 -11.42
C PRO A 238 5.51 6.26 -10.37
N SER A 239 4.57 6.26 -9.43
CA SER A 239 4.43 7.35 -8.44
C SER A 239 5.16 7.06 -7.12
N CYS A 240 5.32 5.79 -6.73
CA CYS A 240 5.95 5.44 -5.44
C CYS A 240 6.98 4.31 -5.52
N ARG A 241 7.31 3.84 -6.74
CA ARG A 241 8.28 2.76 -7.00
C ARG A 241 8.00 1.44 -6.29
N ARG A 242 6.81 1.26 -5.73
CA ARG A 242 6.41 -0.03 -5.16
C ARG A 242 6.15 -1.03 -6.26
N CYS A 243 6.60 -2.27 -6.05
CA CYS A 243 6.45 -3.34 -7.01
C CYS A 243 5.18 -4.15 -6.76
N SER A 244 4.70 -4.87 -7.77
CA SER A 244 3.68 -5.90 -7.68
C SER A 244 4.09 -7.08 -8.54
N VAL A 245 3.73 -8.30 -8.13
CA VAL A 245 4.02 -9.50 -8.92
C VAL A 245 3.34 -9.39 -10.29
N PHE A 246 4.09 -9.67 -11.35
CA PHE A 246 3.53 -9.77 -12.69
C PHE A 246 2.72 -11.06 -12.82
N LEU A 247 1.48 -10.94 -13.31
CA LEU A 247 0.63 -12.09 -13.61
C LEU A 247 0.46 -12.15 -15.12
N PRO A 248 1.18 -13.04 -15.83
CA PRO A 248 1.02 -13.21 -17.27
C PRO A 248 -0.43 -13.56 -17.61
N PRO A 249 -0.99 -13.07 -18.73
CA PRO A 249 -2.35 -13.43 -19.16
C PRO A 249 -2.57 -14.94 -19.26
N GLU A 250 -1.51 -15.66 -19.65
CA GLU A 250 -1.47 -17.11 -19.83
C GLU A 250 -1.56 -17.88 -18.49
N SER A 251 -1.23 -17.22 -17.36
CA SER A 251 -1.23 -17.85 -16.03
C SER A 251 -2.63 -18.20 -15.51
N ARG A 252 -3.70 -17.82 -16.22
CA ARG A 252 -5.12 -18.05 -15.85
C ARG A 252 -5.37 -17.83 -14.34
N PRO A 253 -5.03 -16.64 -13.81
CA PRO A 253 -5.14 -16.37 -12.38
C PRO A 253 -6.60 -16.45 -11.93
N SER A 254 -6.82 -16.96 -10.72
CA SER A 254 -8.15 -16.99 -10.10
C SER A 254 -8.79 -15.60 -10.03
N GLN A 255 -10.10 -15.56 -9.81
CA GLN A 255 -10.80 -14.30 -9.57
C GLN A 255 -10.20 -13.55 -8.38
N TRP A 256 -9.98 -14.24 -7.25
CA TRP A 256 -9.34 -13.64 -6.08
C TRP A 256 -7.98 -13.02 -6.42
N ARG A 257 -7.14 -13.77 -7.15
CA ARG A 257 -5.79 -13.34 -7.53
C ARG A 257 -5.84 -12.10 -8.43
N ARG A 258 -6.76 -12.04 -9.40
CA ARG A 258 -6.97 -10.86 -10.27
C ARG A 258 -7.43 -9.63 -9.50
N GLU A 259 -8.33 -9.78 -8.53
CA GLU A 259 -8.86 -8.66 -7.76
C GLU A 259 -7.85 -8.10 -6.76
N VAL A 260 -7.01 -8.96 -6.16
CA VAL A 260 -5.93 -8.55 -5.24
C VAL A 260 -4.77 -7.92 -6.02
N ASN A 261 -4.32 -8.56 -7.10
CA ASN A 261 -3.30 -8.01 -8.00
C ASN A 261 -3.93 -7.08 -9.04
N SER A 262 -4.63 -6.06 -8.54
CA SER A 262 -5.25 -5.05 -9.39
C SER A 262 -4.20 -4.32 -10.24
N ARG A 263 -4.64 -3.75 -11.36
CA ARG A 263 -3.78 -2.92 -12.23
C ARG A 263 -3.32 -1.62 -11.56
N PHE A 264 -3.86 -1.28 -10.39
CA PHE A 264 -3.59 -0.04 -9.66
C PHE A 264 -2.87 -0.30 -8.35
N CYS A 265 -1.94 0.60 -8.02
CA CYS A 265 -1.18 0.55 -6.78
C CYS A 265 -2.09 0.83 -5.57
N PRO A 266 -2.13 -0.02 -4.53
CA PRO A 266 -2.99 0.22 -3.36
C PRO A 266 -2.58 1.45 -2.54
N PHE A 267 -1.37 1.99 -2.76
CA PHE A 267 -0.84 3.14 -2.01
C PHE A 267 -1.08 4.48 -2.67
N CYS A 268 -1.12 4.51 -4.00
CA CYS A 268 -1.17 5.76 -4.79
C CYS A 268 -2.30 5.77 -5.81
N ASN A 269 -3.01 4.65 -5.97
CA ASN A 269 -4.04 4.45 -6.99
C ASN A 269 -3.57 4.72 -8.44
N SER A 270 -2.25 4.75 -8.66
CA SER A 270 -1.65 4.90 -9.98
C SER A 270 -1.57 3.53 -10.65
N ARG A 271 -1.81 3.50 -11.96
CA ARG A 271 -1.68 2.26 -12.74
C ARG A 271 -0.23 1.78 -12.73
N PHE A 272 -0.03 0.50 -12.45
CA PHE A 272 1.28 -0.14 -12.55
C PHE A 272 1.76 -0.18 -14.00
N SER A 273 3.07 -0.07 -14.19
CA SER A 273 3.75 -0.29 -15.47
C SER A 273 4.57 -1.57 -15.40
N VAL A 274 4.61 -2.34 -16.48
CA VAL A 274 5.42 -3.56 -16.55
C VAL A 274 6.89 -3.17 -16.68
N VAL A 275 7.75 -3.81 -15.91
CA VAL A 275 9.20 -3.67 -15.94
C VAL A 275 9.81 -5.05 -16.22
N LEU A 276 10.72 -5.09 -17.19
CA LEU A 276 11.53 -6.25 -17.57
C LEU A 276 12.98 -5.91 -17.26
N LEU A 277 13.64 -6.77 -16.46
CA LEU A 277 15.07 -6.67 -16.13
C LEU A 277 15.93 -7.42 -17.15
#